data_AF-A0A7C5IXM0-F1
#
_entry.id   AF-A0A7C5IXM0-F1
#
_cell.length_a   1.000
_cell.length_b   1.000
_cell.length_c   1.000
_cell.angle_alpha   90.00
_cell.angle_beta   90.00
_cell.angle_gamma   90.00
#
_symmetry.space_group_name_H-M   'P 1'
#
loop_
_entity.id
_entity.type
_entity.pdbx_description
1 polymer ?
#
loop_
_entity_poly.entity_id
_entity_poly.type
_entity_poly.pdbx_seq_one_letter_code
_entity_poly.pdbx_strand_id
1 'polypeptide(L)'
;MGCGPEVKEGFDLLLTELTGGGEHRFLVEAGSDAGADLLRILPSRLPEREELEERRRLLRQTAEGMKRSLPPGAASVLARNLEHPRWQALGERCLACGNCTLVCPTCFCSRMAEKTGLDGTRAEHWRYQDSCFNAAHSYIHGGVLRHERGSRYRQWLTHKLLHWQAQFGTPGCTGCGRCIAWCPVGIDLTEEVRVLGEVAA
;
A
#
# COMPACT_ATOMS: atom_id res chain seq x y z
N MET A 1 6.75 -5.45 10.46
CA MET A 1 6.25 -4.08 10.23
C MET A 1 5.24 -3.63 11.27
N GLY A 2 4.70 -4.49 12.15
CA GLY A 2 3.72 -4.06 13.16
C GLY A 2 2.30 -3.82 12.63
N CYS A 3 2.13 -3.73 11.31
CA CYS A 3 0.83 -3.60 10.62
C CYS A 3 0.11 -4.95 10.46
N GLY A 4 0.13 -5.80 11.50
CA GLY A 4 -0.53 -7.12 11.46
C GLY A 4 -2.03 -7.02 11.20
N PRO A 5 -2.72 -8.16 10.96
CA PRO A 5 -4.12 -8.12 10.56
C PRO A 5 -5.05 -7.59 11.67
N GLU A 6 -4.60 -7.62 12.92
CA GLU A 6 -5.30 -6.98 14.04
C GLU A 6 -4.98 -5.48 14.10
N VAL A 7 -6.03 -4.67 14.00
CA VAL A 7 -5.97 -3.23 14.27
C VAL A 7 -6.07 -3.02 15.77
N LYS A 8 -5.11 -2.28 16.35
CA LYS A 8 -5.02 -2.08 17.81
C LYS A 8 -5.39 -0.67 18.27
N GLU A 9 -5.28 0.30 17.38
CA GLU A 9 -5.48 1.72 17.69
C GLU A 9 -5.86 2.50 16.42
N GLY A 10 -6.29 3.75 16.58
CA GLY A 10 -6.56 4.68 15.47
C GLY A 10 -7.92 4.49 14.79
N PHE A 11 -8.92 3.94 15.49
CA PHE A 11 -10.28 3.73 14.99
C PHE A 11 -11.33 4.11 16.04
N ASP A 12 -12.51 4.55 15.58
CA ASP A 12 -13.68 4.69 16.44
C ASP A 12 -14.41 3.36 16.62
N LEU A 13 -14.65 2.66 15.50
CA LEU A 13 -15.30 1.35 15.45
C LEU A 13 -14.44 0.38 14.63
N LEU A 14 -14.16 -0.79 15.19
CA LEU A 14 -13.55 -1.92 14.50
C LEU A 14 -14.59 -3.01 14.31
N LEU A 15 -14.86 -3.36 13.05
CA LEU A 15 -15.83 -4.38 12.68
C LEU A 15 -15.09 -5.64 12.26
N THR A 16 -15.35 -6.76 12.94
CA THR A 16 -14.94 -8.09 12.51
C THR A 16 -16.14 -8.83 11.95
N GLU A 17 -16.09 -9.18 10.68
CA GLU A 17 -17.09 -10.00 10.01
C GLU A 17 -17.01 -11.46 10.49
N LEU A 18 -18.10 -11.96 11.05
CA LEU A 18 -18.27 -13.35 11.49
C LEU A 18 -19.30 -14.03 10.58
N THR A 19 -18.89 -15.11 9.93
CA THR A 19 -19.75 -15.89 9.01
C THR A 19 -19.91 -17.34 9.46
N GLY A 20 -19.36 -17.71 10.63
CA GLY A 20 -19.53 -19.02 11.23
C GLY A 20 -20.99 -19.32 11.60
N GLY A 21 -21.39 -20.58 11.42
CA GLY A 21 -22.72 -21.06 11.81
C GLY A 21 -23.85 -20.72 10.83
N GLY A 22 -23.53 -20.18 9.65
CA GLY A 22 -24.54 -19.87 8.61
C GLY A 22 -25.22 -18.52 8.78
N GLU A 23 -24.83 -17.74 9.79
CA GLU A 23 -25.30 -16.37 10.01
C GLU A 23 -24.19 -15.37 9.72
N HIS A 24 -24.56 -14.23 9.15
CA HIS A 24 -23.63 -13.13 8.88
C HIS A 24 -23.79 -12.06 9.96
N ARG A 25 -22.77 -11.89 10.78
CA ARG A 25 -22.76 -10.98 11.94
C ARG A 25 -21.50 -10.13 11.94
N PHE A 26 -21.56 -8.99 12.61
CA PHE A 26 -20.39 -8.16 12.89
C PHE A 26 -20.15 -8.08 14.39
N LEU A 27 -18.96 -8.51 14.82
CA LEU A 27 -18.45 -8.18 16.13
C LEU A 27 -17.84 -6.78 16.06
N VAL A 28 -18.36 -5.85 16.85
CA VAL A 28 -17.94 -4.44 16.81
C VAL A 28 -17.27 -4.06 18.12
N GLU A 29 -16.06 -3.50 18.02
CA GLU A 29 -15.28 -2.97 19.14
C GLU A 29 -15.19 -1.45 19.04
N ALA A 30 -15.46 -0.73 20.13
CA ALA A 30 -15.22 0.71 20.20
C ALA A 30 -13.75 0.98 20.57
N GLY A 31 -13.06 1.77 19.75
CA GLY A 31 -11.69 2.23 19.98
C GLY A 31 -11.59 3.66 20.53
N SER A 32 -12.72 4.36 20.63
CA SER A 32 -12.81 5.74 21.13
C SER A 32 -14.13 5.98 21.89
N ASP A 33 -14.20 7.10 22.62
CA ASP A 33 -15.44 7.54 23.29
C ASP A 33 -16.56 7.79 22.28
N ALA A 34 -16.24 8.37 21.12
CA ALA A 34 -17.20 8.57 20.03
C ALA A 34 -17.71 7.24 19.47
N GLY A 35 -16.83 6.23 19.33
CA GLY A 35 -17.23 4.88 18.98
C GLY A 35 -18.15 4.24 20.02
N ALA A 36 -17.87 4.45 21.30
CA ALA A 36 -18.71 3.95 22.39
C ALA A 36 -20.08 4.66 22.43
N ASP A 37 -20.14 5.96 22.14
CA ASP A 37 -21.38 6.71 21.96
C ASP A 37 -22.23 6.14 20.82
N LEU A 38 -21.60 5.83 19.69
CA LEU A 38 -22.26 5.21 18.54
C LEU A 38 -22.79 3.81 18.86
N LEU A 39 -21.99 2.96 19.53
CA LEU A 39 -22.46 1.61 19.90
C LEU A 39 -23.69 1.62 20.80
N ARG A 40 -23.85 2.63 21.67
CA ARG A 40 -25.01 2.77 22.55
C ARG A 40 -26.32 3.06 21.83
N ILE A 41 -26.27 3.68 20.65
CA ILE A 41 -27.48 3.99 19.86
C ILE A 41 -27.77 2.96 18.77
N LEU A 42 -26.82 2.08 18.46
CA LEU A 42 -26.99 1.04 17.45
C LEU A 42 -27.71 -0.18 18.05
N PRO A 43 -28.65 -0.80 17.31
CA PRO A 43 -29.27 -2.05 17.72
C PRO A 43 -28.19 -3.14 17.78
N SER A 44 -27.80 -3.51 19.00
CA SER A 44 -26.70 -4.44 19.26
C SER A 44 -26.93 -5.24 20.53
N ARG A 45 -26.20 -6.34 20.70
CA ARG A 45 -26.13 -7.12 21.94
C ARG A 45 -24.67 -7.34 22.33
N LEU A 46 -24.45 -7.68 23.60
CA LEU A 46 -23.13 -8.14 24.03
C LEU A 46 -22.75 -9.43 23.29
N PRO A 47 -21.45 -9.62 22.98
CA PRO A 47 -20.98 -10.82 22.30
C PRO A 47 -20.97 -12.03 23.25
N GLU A 48 -21.24 -13.20 22.68
CA GLU A 48 -21.09 -14.51 23.30
C GLU A 48 -19.61 -14.95 23.26
N ARG A 49 -19.25 -15.92 24.10
CA ARG A 49 -17.86 -16.39 24.20
C ARG A 49 -17.37 -16.98 22.88
N GLU A 50 -18.24 -17.70 22.19
CA GLU A 50 -17.99 -18.35 20.91
C GLU A 50 -17.64 -17.33 19.82
N GLU A 51 -18.28 -16.16 19.81
CA GLU A 51 -18.03 -15.07 18.85
C GLU A 51 -16.64 -14.43 19.07
N LEU A 52 -16.25 -14.27 20.34
CA LEU A 52 -14.91 -13.80 20.70
C LEU A 52 -13.83 -14.82 20.31
N GLU A 53 -14.11 -16.11 20.50
CA GLU A 53 -13.20 -17.19 20.10
C GLU A 53 -13.10 -17.32 18.57
N GLU A 54 -14.19 -17.08 17.84
CA GLU A 54 -14.20 -17.00 16.37
C GLU A 54 -13.32 -15.85 15.86
N ARG A 55 -13.47 -14.62 16.39
CA ARG A 55 -12.57 -13.49 16.08
C ARG A 55 -11.11 -13.86 16.28
N ARG A 56 -10.76 -14.44 17.43
CA ARG A 56 -9.37 -14.82 17.73
C ARG A 56 -8.83 -15.85 16.74
N ARG A 57 -9.66 -16.81 16.31
CA ARG A 57 -9.30 -17.80 15.30
C ARG A 57 -9.11 -17.16 13.93
N LEU A 58 -10.01 -16.27 13.50
CA LEU A 58 -9.89 -15.52 12.25
C LEU A 58 -8.59 -14.71 12.18
N LEU A 59 -8.25 -13.97 13.24
CA LEU A 59 -7.01 -13.20 13.32
C LEU A 59 -5.77 -14.10 13.26
N ARG A 60 -5.75 -15.23 13.98
CA ARG A 60 -4.65 -16.20 13.93
C ARG A 60 -4.48 -16.79 12.53
N GLN A 61 -5.56 -17.29 11.94
CA GLN A 61 -5.54 -17.87 10.58
C GLN A 61 -5.09 -16.86 9.53
N THR A 62 -5.55 -15.60 9.65
CA THR A 62 -5.13 -14.52 8.76
C THR A 62 -3.63 -14.25 8.90
N ALA A 63 -3.13 -14.17 10.13
CA ALA A 63 -1.70 -13.96 10.40
C ALA A 63 -0.85 -15.13 9.88
N GLU A 64 -1.27 -16.38 10.08
CA GLU A 64 -0.62 -17.58 9.56
C GLU A 64 -0.63 -17.63 8.03
N GLY A 65 -1.65 -17.08 7.39
CA GLY A 65 -1.75 -16.93 5.94
C GLY A 65 -0.79 -15.89 5.34
N MET A 66 -0.26 -14.96 6.15
CA MET A 66 0.67 -13.91 5.70
C MET A 66 2.11 -14.44 5.61
N LYS A 67 2.42 -15.13 4.51
CA LYS A 67 3.71 -15.83 4.30
C LYS A 67 4.90 -14.94 3.93
N ARG A 68 4.68 -13.66 3.64
CA ARG A 68 5.71 -12.75 3.13
C ARG A 68 6.13 -11.76 4.20
N SER A 69 7.42 -11.50 4.27
CA SER A 69 8.01 -10.52 5.18
C SER A 69 9.01 -9.64 4.44
N LEU A 70 9.01 -8.34 4.78
CA LEU A 70 10.09 -7.47 4.36
C LEU A 70 11.32 -7.74 5.23
N PRO A 71 12.53 -7.80 4.64
CA PRO A 71 13.74 -7.93 5.42
C PRO A 71 13.94 -6.71 6.33
N PRO A 72 14.47 -6.90 7.56
CA PRO A 72 14.86 -5.79 8.42
C PRO A 72 15.82 -4.84 7.70
N GLY A 73 15.68 -3.53 7.93
CA GLY A 73 16.57 -2.54 7.31
C GLY A 73 16.37 -2.36 5.81
N ALA A 74 15.21 -2.71 5.25
CA ALA A 74 14.87 -2.51 3.83
C ALA A 74 15.21 -1.10 3.31
N ALA A 75 14.95 -0.05 4.10
CA ALA A 75 15.31 1.32 3.76
C ALA A 75 16.82 1.46 3.50
N SER A 76 17.66 0.97 4.44
CA SER A 76 19.12 1.02 4.35
C SER A 76 19.66 0.18 3.20
N VAL A 77 19.04 -0.98 2.92
CA VAL A 77 19.38 -1.81 1.76
C VAL A 77 19.15 -1.02 0.46
N LEU A 78 17.99 -0.39 0.31
CA LEU A 78 17.67 0.41 -0.88
C LEU A 78 18.60 1.62 -1.03
N ALA A 79 18.91 2.31 0.07
CA ALA A 79 19.77 3.49 0.06
C ALA A 79 21.18 3.20 -0.45
N ARG A 80 21.75 2.02 -0.12
CA ARG A 80 23.11 1.64 -0.54
C ARG A 80 23.18 1.06 -1.96
N ASN A 81 22.06 0.71 -2.57
CA ASN A 81 22.01 -0.08 -3.80
C ASN A 81 21.25 0.62 -4.94
N LEU A 82 21.30 1.96 -5.01
CA LEU A 82 20.57 2.72 -6.04
C LEU A 82 21.05 2.43 -7.48
N GLU A 83 22.31 2.07 -7.64
CA GLU A 83 22.95 1.74 -8.93
C GLU A 83 23.08 0.23 -9.18
N HIS A 84 22.40 -0.60 -8.38
CA HIS A 84 22.49 -2.06 -8.50
C HIS A 84 21.88 -2.56 -9.83
N PRO A 85 22.55 -3.47 -10.57
CA PRO A 85 22.11 -3.93 -11.90
C PRO A 85 20.72 -4.61 -11.89
N ARG A 86 20.29 -5.11 -10.73
CA ARG A 86 18.93 -5.65 -10.52
C ARG A 86 17.82 -4.67 -10.95
N TRP A 87 18.04 -3.35 -10.88
CA TRP A 87 17.05 -2.38 -11.36
C TRP A 87 16.80 -2.48 -12.86
N GLN A 88 17.84 -2.75 -13.66
CA GLN A 88 17.72 -2.96 -15.09
C GLN A 88 16.97 -4.26 -15.39
N ALA A 89 17.36 -5.36 -14.75
CA ALA A 89 16.68 -6.66 -14.88
C ALA A 89 15.19 -6.59 -14.45
N LEU A 90 14.88 -5.80 -13.43
CA LEU A 90 13.50 -5.48 -13.05
C LEU A 90 12.76 -4.71 -14.13
N GLY A 91 13.43 -3.73 -14.75
CA GLY A 91 12.91 -2.95 -15.86
C GLY A 91 12.54 -3.81 -17.07
N GLU A 92 13.28 -4.87 -17.36
CA GLU A 92 12.99 -5.81 -18.46
C GLU A 92 11.69 -6.58 -18.23
N ARG A 93 11.48 -7.05 -16.99
CA ARG A 93 10.27 -7.79 -16.56
C ARG A 93 9.05 -6.88 -16.39
N CYS A 94 9.23 -5.71 -15.79
CA CYS A 94 8.14 -4.83 -15.38
C CYS A 94 7.38 -4.26 -16.59
N LEU A 95 6.05 -4.39 -16.65
CA LEU A 95 5.25 -3.81 -17.74
C LEU A 95 4.97 -2.30 -17.58
N ALA A 96 5.38 -1.69 -16.46
CA ALA A 96 5.02 -0.32 -16.08
C ALA A 96 3.50 -0.04 -16.10
N CYS A 97 2.66 -1.07 -15.88
CA CYS A 97 1.20 -0.97 -15.94
C CYS A 97 0.57 -0.14 -14.79
N GLY A 98 1.32 0.16 -13.73
CA GLY A 98 0.84 0.97 -12.61
C GLY A 98 -0.10 0.26 -11.63
N ASN A 99 -0.49 -1.00 -11.85
CA ASN A 99 -1.37 -1.77 -10.94
C ASN A 99 -0.92 -1.68 -9.48
N CYS A 100 0.37 -1.84 -9.21
CA CYS A 100 0.94 -1.79 -7.86
C CYS A 100 0.74 -0.44 -7.14
N THR A 101 0.52 0.65 -7.87
CA THR A 101 0.16 1.96 -7.30
C THR A 101 -1.35 2.15 -7.20
N LEU A 102 -2.11 1.67 -8.18
CA LEU A 102 -3.57 1.79 -8.20
C LEU A 102 -4.25 1.00 -7.08
N VAL A 103 -3.73 -0.19 -6.77
CA VAL A 103 -4.30 -1.06 -5.71
C VAL A 103 -3.75 -0.76 -4.32
N CYS A 104 -2.78 0.14 -4.18
CA CYS A 104 -2.06 0.35 -2.93
C CYS A 104 -2.69 1.50 -2.13
N PRO A 105 -3.04 1.29 -0.85
CA PRO A 105 -3.76 2.30 -0.07
C PRO A 105 -2.85 3.47 0.36
N THR A 106 -1.53 3.30 0.27
CA THR A 106 -0.56 4.33 0.61
C THR A 106 -0.08 5.11 -0.61
N CYS A 107 -0.42 4.69 -1.84
CA CYS A 107 -0.01 5.40 -3.05
C CYS A 107 -0.96 6.56 -3.33
N PHE A 108 -0.41 7.77 -3.44
CA PHE A 108 -1.15 9.00 -3.66
C PHE A 108 -0.69 9.80 -4.89
N CYS A 109 0.03 9.15 -5.82
CA CYS A 109 0.54 9.82 -7.02
C CYS A 109 -0.62 10.48 -7.78
N SER A 110 -0.41 11.72 -8.20
CA SER A 110 -1.39 12.50 -8.93
C SER A 110 -0.71 13.36 -9.98
N ARG A 111 -1.49 13.79 -10.98
CA ARG A 111 -1.09 14.78 -11.98
C ARG A 111 -2.06 15.94 -11.96
N MET A 112 -1.55 17.13 -12.25
CA MET A 112 -2.36 18.31 -12.49
C MET A 112 -2.58 18.48 -13.99
N ALA A 113 -3.71 19.05 -14.37
CA ALA A 113 -3.93 19.50 -15.74
C ALA A 113 -4.80 20.75 -15.76
N GLU A 114 -4.43 21.69 -16.61
CA GLU A 114 -5.20 22.88 -16.89
C GLU A 114 -6.15 22.62 -18.06
N LYS A 115 -7.40 23.09 -17.94
CA LYS A 115 -8.37 23.11 -19.03
C LYS A 115 -8.88 24.53 -19.21
N THR A 116 -8.71 25.06 -20.42
CA THR A 116 -9.23 26.38 -20.78
C THR A 116 -10.52 26.23 -21.58
N GLY A 117 -11.51 27.07 -21.28
CA GLY A 117 -12.68 27.23 -22.12
C GLY A 117 -12.27 27.71 -23.51
N LEU A 118 -12.97 27.23 -24.54
CA LEU A 118 -12.69 27.61 -25.94
C LEU A 118 -12.94 29.10 -26.21
N ASP A 119 -13.76 29.74 -25.38
CA ASP A 119 -14.04 31.19 -25.41
C ASP A 119 -12.95 32.03 -24.73
N GLY A 120 -11.97 31.39 -24.09
CA GLY A 120 -10.87 32.05 -23.38
C GLY A 120 -11.27 32.75 -22.08
N THR A 121 -12.52 32.61 -21.60
CA THR A 121 -13.01 33.34 -20.41
C THR A 121 -12.81 32.57 -19.10
N ARG A 122 -12.57 31.27 -19.20
CA ARG A 122 -12.44 30.36 -18.06
C ARG A 122 -11.21 29.48 -18.17
N ALA A 123 -10.53 29.28 -17.05
CA ALA A 123 -9.51 28.25 -16.87
C ALA A 123 -9.83 27.43 -15.61
N GLU A 124 -9.60 26.13 -15.68
CA GLU A 124 -9.81 25.19 -14.59
C GLU A 124 -8.54 24.40 -14.30
N HIS A 125 -8.28 24.16 -13.02
CA HIS A 125 -7.17 23.34 -12.56
C HIS A 125 -7.72 22.04 -11.99
N TRP A 126 -7.36 20.92 -12.62
CA TRP A 126 -7.84 19.59 -12.24
C TRP A 126 -6.70 18.77 -11.66
N ARG A 127 -7.00 18.00 -10.60
CA ARG A 127 -6.11 16.96 -10.06
C ARG A 127 -6.68 15.60 -10.39
N TYR A 128 -5.91 14.78 -11.10
CA TYR A 128 -6.25 13.41 -11.42
C TYR A 128 -5.35 12.45 -10.65
N GLN A 129 -5.89 11.33 -10.16
CA GLN A 129 -5.06 10.22 -9.71
C GLN A 129 -4.20 9.73 -10.87
N ASP A 130 -2.93 9.44 -10.58
CA ASP A 130 -1.94 9.05 -11.57
C ASP A 130 -0.99 7.99 -10.98
N SER A 131 -0.09 7.47 -11.80
CA SER A 131 0.91 6.49 -11.37
C SER A 131 2.31 6.99 -11.68
N CYS A 132 3.23 6.84 -10.73
CA CYS A 132 4.66 7.09 -10.97
C CYS A 132 5.30 6.15 -12.02
N PHE A 133 4.58 5.12 -12.47
CA PHE A 133 4.97 4.30 -13.63
C PHE A 133 4.60 4.91 -14.97
N ASN A 134 3.73 5.92 -15.02
CA ASN A 134 3.37 6.58 -16.28
C ASN A 134 4.53 7.47 -16.76
N ALA A 135 4.81 7.42 -18.07
CA ALA A 135 5.85 8.25 -18.71
C ALA A 135 5.69 9.74 -18.38
N ALA A 136 4.47 10.24 -18.58
CA ALA A 136 4.12 11.64 -18.37
C ALA A 136 4.28 12.09 -16.89
N HIS A 137 4.24 11.18 -15.92
CA HIS A 137 4.31 11.54 -14.50
C HIS A 137 5.64 12.22 -14.11
N SER A 138 6.72 11.89 -14.83
CA SER A 138 8.04 12.50 -14.61
C SER A 138 8.44 13.46 -15.74
N TYR A 139 7.48 13.89 -16.55
CA TYR A 139 7.75 14.88 -17.59
C TYR A 139 8.00 16.24 -16.96
N ILE A 140 9.11 16.85 -17.33
CA ILE A 140 9.43 18.26 -17.04
C ILE A 140 9.81 18.95 -18.35
N HIS A 141 10.08 20.26 -18.30
CA HIS A 141 10.51 21.02 -19.48
C HIS A 141 11.77 20.39 -20.09
N GLY A 142 11.61 19.72 -21.23
CA GLY A 142 12.69 19.02 -21.94
C GLY A 142 12.60 17.49 -22.00
N GLY A 143 11.68 16.85 -21.27
CA GLY A 143 11.46 15.40 -21.42
C GLY A 143 11.06 14.66 -20.14
N VAL A 144 11.05 13.33 -20.24
CA VAL A 144 10.69 12.43 -19.15
C VAL A 144 11.94 12.09 -18.33
N LEU A 145 12.01 12.45 -17.05
CA LEU A 145 13.21 12.16 -16.25
C LEU A 145 13.49 10.66 -16.07
N ARG A 146 12.42 9.86 -15.93
CA ARG A 146 12.53 8.42 -15.65
C ARG A 146 12.11 7.61 -16.87
N HIS A 147 12.86 7.70 -17.97
CA HIS A 147 12.49 7.02 -19.22
C HIS A 147 12.36 5.49 -19.04
N GLU A 148 13.35 4.87 -18.39
CA GLU A 148 13.44 3.42 -18.26
C GLU A 148 12.48 2.87 -17.19
N ARG A 149 11.88 1.71 -17.47
CA ARG A 149 10.97 1.02 -16.53
C ARG A 149 11.67 0.67 -15.21
N GLY A 150 12.95 0.31 -15.25
CA GLY A 150 13.77 0.08 -14.06
C GLY A 150 13.89 1.31 -13.18
N SER A 151 14.14 2.48 -13.77
CA SER A 151 14.21 3.76 -13.05
C SER A 151 12.88 4.15 -12.38
N ARG A 152 11.74 3.84 -13.00
CA ARG A 152 10.39 4.06 -12.42
C ARG A 152 10.13 3.10 -11.27
N TYR A 153 10.47 1.83 -11.43
CA TYR A 153 10.31 0.83 -10.38
C TYR A 153 11.20 1.17 -9.17
N ARG A 154 12.46 1.58 -9.41
CA ARG A 154 13.36 2.10 -8.37
C ARG A 154 12.72 3.26 -7.62
N GLN A 155 12.21 4.27 -8.32
CA GLN A 155 11.50 5.40 -7.70
C GLN A 155 10.33 4.96 -6.82
N TRP A 156 9.50 4.04 -7.32
CA TRP A 156 8.35 3.52 -6.58
C TRP A 156 8.79 2.81 -5.30
N LEU A 157 9.76 1.91 -5.39
CA LEU A 157 10.20 1.09 -4.27
C LEU A 157 10.96 1.92 -3.23
N THR A 158 11.85 2.83 -3.66
CA THR A 158 12.57 3.74 -2.75
C THR A 158 11.62 4.75 -2.11
N HIS A 159 10.64 5.30 -2.84
CA HIS A 159 9.64 6.15 -2.20
C HIS A 159 8.88 5.37 -1.12
N LYS A 160 8.41 4.16 -1.45
CA LYS A 160 7.60 3.32 -0.56
C LYS A 160 8.32 2.88 0.72
N LEU A 161 9.58 2.45 0.61
CA LEU A 161 10.29 1.77 1.70
C LEU A 161 11.48 2.55 2.28
N LEU A 162 11.93 3.62 1.62
CA LEU A 162 13.03 4.46 2.09
C LEU A 162 12.55 5.88 2.38
N HIS A 163 12.15 6.64 1.36
CA HIS A 163 11.87 8.07 1.53
C HIS A 163 10.62 8.33 2.38
N TRP A 164 9.57 7.52 2.25
CA TRP A 164 8.37 7.64 3.07
C TRP A 164 8.68 7.56 4.56
N GLN A 165 9.56 6.64 4.98
CA GLN A 165 9.93 6.49 6.38
C GLN A 165 10.64 7.74 6.90
N ALA A 166 11.50 8.35 6.09
CA ALA A 166 12.15 9.61 6.43
C ALA A 166 11.16 10.79 6.51
N GLN A 167 10.11 10.79 5.68
CA GLN A 167 9.12 11.86 5.62
C GLN A 167 8.06 11.78 6.72
N PHE A 168 7.57 10.59 7.03
CA PHE A 168 6.38 10.39 7.86
C PHE A 168 6.65 9.59 9.14
N GLY A 169 7.89 9.17 9.39
CA GLY A 169 8.27 8.37 10.56
C GLY A 169 7.71 6.95 10.60
N THR A 170 6.95 6.54 9.58
CA THR A 170 6.26 5.25 9.48
C THR A 170 6.56 4.57 8.15
N PRO A 171 6.40 3.24 8.00
CA PRO A 171 6.60 2.59 6.70
C PRO A 171 5.52 2.99 5.68
N GLY A 172 5.91 3.28 4.43
CA GLY A 172 4.98 3.52 3.32
C GLY A 172 4.32 2.24 2.77
N CYS A 173 4.38 1.14 3.52
CA CYS A 173 3.86 -0.17 3.17
C CYS A 173 3.15 -0.79 4.37
N THR A 174 1.89 -1.17 4.21
CA THR A 174 1.09 -1.84 5.25
C THR A 174 1.22 -3.36 5.22
N GLY A 175 1.99 -3.93 4.30
CA GLY A 175 2.16 -5.38 4.18
C GLY A 175 0.98 -6.14 3.57
N CYS A 176 -0.03 -5.44 3.02
CA CYS A 176 -1.23 -6.07 2.45
C CYS A 176 -1.00 -6.93 1.20
N GLY A 177 0.18 -6.92 0.59
CA GLY A 177 0.53 -7.77 -0.56
C GLY A 177 -0.22 -7.50 -1.88
N ARG A 178 -1.18 -6.57 -1.92
CA ARG A 178 -1.98 -6.28 -3.14
C ARG A 178 -1.14 -5.95 -4.37
N CYS A 179 -0.07 -5.19 -4.19
CA CYS A 179 0.84 -4.85 -5.29
C CYS A 179 1.55 -6.08 -5.90
N ILE A 180 1.75 -7.14 -5.12
CA ILE A 180 2.34 -8.41 -5.56
C ILE A 180 1.24 -9.25 -6.25
N ALA A 181 0.07 -9.38 -5.61
CA ALA A 181 -1.05 -10.16 -6.14
C ALA A 181 -1.56 -9.65 -7.50
N TRP A 182 -1.55 -8.34 -7.71
CA TRP A 182 -2.02 -7.69 -8.95
C TRP A 182 -0.91 -7.43 -9.97
N CYS A 183 0.31 -7.92 -9.74
CA CYS A 183 1.38 -7.82 -10.72
C CYS A 183 1.20 -8.87 -11.82
N PRO A 184 0.95 -8.49 -13.09
CA PRO A 184 0.69 -9.45 -14.16
C PRO A 184 1.91 -10.32 -14.53
N VAL A 185 3.10 -9.92 -14.08
CA VAL A 185 4.37 -10.61 -14.31
C VAL A 185 5.00 -11.15 -13.01
N GLY A 186 4.22 -11.19 -11.92
CA GLY A 186 4.62 -11.83 -10.66
C GLY A 186 5.82 -11.20 -9.96
N ILE A 187 6.04 -9.88 -10.06
CA ILE A 187 7.11 -9.20 -9.32
C ILE A 187 6.74 -9.12 -7.83
N ASP A 188 7.59 -9.68 -6.97
CA ASP A 188 7.46 -9.65 -5.53
C ASP A 188 8.47 -8.67 -4.92
N LEU A 189 8.00 -7.52 -4.43
CA LEU A 189 8.88 -6.50 -3.86
C LEU A 189 9.69 -6.99 -2.64
N THR A 190 9.22 -8.01 -1.90
CA THR A 190 9.95 -8.56 -0.75
C THR A 190 11.15 -9.38 -1.19
N GLU A 191 11.02 -10.09 -2.32
CA GLU A 191 12.12 -10.79 -2.99
C GLU A 191 13.10 -9.77 -3.58
N GLU A 192 12.60 -8.75 -4.27
CA GLU A 192 13.48 -7.75 -4.89
C GLU A 192 14.34 -7.00 -3.86
N VAL A 193 13.79 -6.65 -2.69
CA VAL A 193 14.57 -6.05 -1.61
C VAL A 193 15.62 -7.02 -1.06
N ARG A 194 15.31 -8.33 -0.98
CA ARG A 194 16.28 -9.34 -0.54
C ARG A 194 17.45 -9.44 -1.52
N VAL A 195 17.15 -9.57 -2.82
CA VAL A 195 18.16 -9.65 -3.89
C VAL A 195 19.02 -8.38 -3.94
N LEU A 196 18.43 -7.20 -3.77
CA LEU A 196 19.19 -5.94 -3.69
C LEU A 196 20.10 -5.85 -2.45
N GLY A 197 19.85 -6.66 -1.41
CA GLY A 197 20.66 -6.71 -0.19
C GLY A 197 21.75 -7.77 -0.23
N GLU A 198 21.70 -8.71 -1.18
CA GLU A 198 22.77 -9.65 -1.43
C GLU A 198 23.95 -8.90 -2.06
N VAL A 199 25.18 -9.20 -1.64
CA VAL A 199 26.38 -8.53 -2.17
C VAL A 199 26.44 -8.82 -3.67
N ALA A 200 26.40 -7.78 -4.50
CA ALA A 200 26.68 -7.90 -5.92
C ALA A 200 28.06 -8.54 -6.07
N ALA A 201 28.11 -9.76 -6.63
CA ALA A 201 29.36 -10.42 -7.00
C ALA A 201 30.08 -9.64 -8.11
#